data_AF-A0A0S8GR62-F1
#
_entry.id   AF-A0A0S8GR62-F1
#
_cell.length_a   1.000
_cell.length_b   1.000
_cell.length_c   1.000
_cell.angle_alpha   90.00
_cell.angle_beta   90.00
_cell.angle_gamma   90.00
#
_symmetry.space_group_name_H-M   'P 1'
#
loop_
_entity.id
_entity.type
_entity.pdbx_description
1 polymer ?
#
loop_
_entity_poly.entity_id
_entity_poly.type
_entity_poly.pdbx_seq_one_letter_code
_entity_poly.pdbx_strand_id
1 'polypeptide(L)'
;MIKFYFDIRDVFRAPRLALSGKKILVQFMGLLIGYLGFLLLSYIAFFSAGSSFGETWEYHGLFPMSDFPFTAWYSWVIFGIGCLFALVCWLLASAMVGKITYEQLKGDDFYSSKEALRFLKKNWSSVMLTPFSLLVFIAFLIICGIIIGLLGKIPYVGEIGVGIFFLIPLFAAALFLAYVIFIFVFSLLLAPAIVATTKEDTFEVIVQTFSVIWNQAWRYFLYTGLLGVMAKVGIFIFGYFSFRATQLIYFSCGILMKEKLADIFEEALSYITIPTHLLDYFSNIFPGINFRFHLPEIGPGVYLDWSGSISTFLIAISLVFIIFMVISYGLAILSVGQTLTYVILRKKKDDENLLERKTEMEEEEERREAEEKAKEEAEKEEAKPEEKPAGETGESEEKTKEETGS
;
A
#
# COMPACT_ATOMS: atom_id res chain seq x y z
N MET A 1 -23.56 15.00 7.26
CA MET A 1 -22.59 15.24 6.17
C MET A 1 -21.44 16.09 6.71
N ILE A 2 -20.21 15.58 6.67
CA ILE A 2 -19.02 16.32 7.13
C ILE A 2 -18.78 17.48 6.16
N LYS A 3 -18.70 18.72 6.65
CA LYS A 3 -18.32 19.87 5.80
C LYS A 3 -16.85 19.73 5.42
N PHE A 4 -16.61 19.46 4.13
CA PHE A 4 -15.30 19.36 3.52
C PHE A 4 -14.90 20.74 2.98
N TYR A 5 -13.72 21.22 3.35
CA TYR A 5 -13.23 22.57 3.01
C TYR A 5 -12.30 22.60 1.79
N PHE A 6 -11.84 21.43 1.34
CA PHE A 6 -10.87 21.27 0.26
C PHE A 6 -9.54 22.01 0.54
N ASP A 7 -9.08 21.95 1.78
CA ASP A 7 -7.82 22.56 2.21
C ASP A 7 -7.12 21.81 3.35
N ILE A 8 -6.06 22.42 3.89
CA ILE A 8 -5.24 21.85 4.95
C ILE A 8 -6.03 21.42 6.19
N ARG A 9 -7.19 22.05 6.48
CA ARG A 9 -8.03 21.71 7.64
C ARG A 9 -8.58 20.29 7.55
N ASP A 10 -8.82 19.80 6.34
CA ASP A 10 -9.28 18.43 6.12
C ASP A 10 -8.13 17.42 6.31
N VAL A 11 -6.90 17.80 5.93
CA VAL A 11 -5.70 16.98 6.16
C VAL A 11 -5.47 16.75 7.66
N PHE A 12 -5.72 17.75 8.51
CA PHE A 12 -5.63 17.60 9.97
C PHE A 12 -6.60 16.58 10.58
N ARG A 13 -7.64 16.17 9.84
CA ARG A 13 -8.59 15.14 10.29
C ARG A 13 -8.06 13.72 10.10
N ALA A 14 -6.94 13.54 9.39
CA ALA A 14 -6.42 12.21 9.03
C ALA A 14 -6.22 11.26 10.23
N PRO A 15 -5.60 11.66 11.37
CA PRO A 15 -5.45 10.76 12.52
C PRO A 15 -6.76 10.30 13.14
N ARG A 16 -7.74 11.20 13.20
CA ARG A 16 -9.07 10.88 13.73
C ARG A 16 -9.80 9.92 12.79
N LEU A 17 -9.74 10.16 11.49
CA LEU A 17 -10.36 9.31 10.47
C LEU A 17 -9.66 7.95 10.33
N ALA A 18 -8.36 7.89 10.63
CA ALA A 18 -7.57 6.66 10.64
C ALA A 18 -7.78 5.83 11.91
N LEU A 19 -8.20 6.44 13.02
CA LEU A 19 -8.50 5.77 14.29
C LEU A 19 -9.81 4.98 14.20
N SER A 20 -9.80 3.96 13.36
CA SER A 20 -10.91 3.06 13.11
C SER A 20 -10.37 1.64 13.10
N GLY A 21 -10.96 0.77 13.93
CA GLY A 21 -10.51 -0.62 14.06
C GLY A 21 -10.42 -1.33 12.70
N LYS A 22 -11.37 -1.08 11.79
CA LYS A 22 -11.35 -1.66 10.42
C LYS A 22 -10.13 -1.21 9.60
N LYS A 23 -9.74 0.07 9.65
CA LYS A 23 -8.63 0.61 8.86
C LYS A 23 -7.28 0.17 9.42
N ILE A 24 -7.13 0.20 10.74
CA ILE A 24 -5.93 -0.28 11.43
C ILE A 24 -5.75 -1.78 11.18
N LEU A 25 -6.82 -2.58 11.29
CA LEU A 25 -6.76 -4.01 11.06
C LEU A 25 -6.39 -4.36 9.61
N VAL A 26 -6.89 -3.62 8.62
CA VAL A 26 -6.50 -3.83 7.21
C VAL A 26 -5.01 -3.57 7.02
N GLN A 27 -4.48 -2.47 7.58
CA GLN A 27 -3.03 -2.21 7.52
C GLN A 27 -2.22 -3.24 8.30
N PHE A 28 -2.73 -3.71 9.44
CA PHE A 28 -2.12 -4.76 10.23
C PHE A 28 -2.02 -6.07 9.46
N MET A 29 -3.09 -6.49 8.79
CA MET A 29 -3.07 -7.71 7.98
C MET A 29 -2.13 -7.58 6.79
N GLY A 30 -2.10 -6.42 6.13
CA GLY A 30 -1.14 -6.12 5.08
C GLY A 30 0.30 -6.23 5.55
N LEU A 31 0.63 -5.60 6.69
CA LEU A 31 1.95 -5.69 7.31
C LEU A 31 2.29 -7.11 7.74
N LEU A 32 1.37 -7.82 8.38
CA LEU A 32 1.60 -9.17 8.89
C LEU A 32 1.89 -10.15 7.74
N ILE A 33 1.08 -10.14 6.69
CA ILE A 33 1.29 -10.99 5.50
C ILE A 33 2.61 -10.63 4.83
N GLY A 34 2.86 -9.34 4.61
CA GLY A 34 4.11 -8.85 4.02
C GLY A 34 5.34 -9.26 4.83
N TYR A 35 5.26 -9.12 6.14
CA TYR A 35 6.32 -9.52 7.08
C TYR A 35 6.55 -11.03 7.08
N LEU A 36 5.52 -11.87 7.11
CA LEU A 36 5.69 -13.32 7.07
C LEU A 36 6.38 -13.78 5.77
N GLY A 37 6.01 -13.17 4.63
CA GLY A 37 6.69 -13.41 3.37
C GLY A 37 8.14 -12.92 3.36
N PHE A 38 8.38 -11.71 3.90
CA PHE A 38 9.73 -11.17 4.08
C PHE A 38 10.59 -12.07 4.98
N LEU A 39 10.05 -12.53 6.11
CA LEU A 39 10.73 -13.38 7.07
C LEU A 39 11.15 -14.69 6.40
N LEU A 40 10.21 -15.37 5.75
CA LEU A 40 10.46 -16.63 5.04
C LEU A 40 11.57 -16.46 3.98
N LEU A 41 11.45 -15.44 3.13
CA LEU A 41 12.42 -15.20 2.05
C LEU A 41 13.78 -14.76 2.59
N SER A 42 13.83 -13.99 3.68
CA SER A 42 15.07 -13.60 4.31
C SER A 42 15.81 -14.82 4.85
N TYR A 43 15.12 -15.72 5.57
CA TYR A 43 15.73 -16.97 6.04
C TYR A 43 16.23 -17.86 4.89
N ILE A 44 15.51 -17.90 3.77
CA ILE A 44 15.99 -18.59 2.55
C ILE A 44 17.24 -17.92 1.99
N ALA A 45 17.34 -16.58 2.03
CA ALA A 45 18.52 -15.85 1.58
C ALA A 45 19.75 -16.07 2.47
N PHE A 46 19.56 -16.16 3.79
CA PHE A 46 20.63 -16.54 4.73
C PHE A 46 21.09 -17.98 4.51
N PHE A 47 20.16 -18.91 4.34
CA PHE A 47 20.48 -20.29 4.02
C PHE A 47 21.23 -20.42 2.68
N SER A 48 20.82 -19.66 1.65
CA SER A 48 21.52 -19.65 0.36
C SER A 48 22.90 -19.01 0.42
N ALA A 49 23.17 -18.15 1.41
CA ALA A 49 24.49 -17.60 1.69
C ALA A 49 25.42 -18.57 2.47
N GLY A 50 24.90 -19.73 2.91
CA GLY A 50 25.65 -20.76 3.63
C GLY A 50 25.53 -20.68 5.15
N SER A 51 24.70 -19.79 5.70
CA SER A 51 24.44 -19.72 7.15
C SER A 51 23.55 -20.88 7.59
N SER A 52 23.86 -21.48 8.75
CA SER A 52 22.98 -22.50 9.34
C SER A 52 21.71 -21.87 9.92
N PHE A 53 20.61 -22.62 9.94
CA PHE A 53 19.34 -22.13 10.51
C PHE A 53 19.48 -21.78 12.00
N GLY A 54 20.20 -22.61 12.77
CA GLY A 54 20.40 -22.41 14.21
C GLY A 54 21.14 -21.11 14.52
N GLU A 55 22.29 -20.87 13.86
CA GLU A 55 23.06 -19.63 14.04
C GLU A 55 22.27 -18.40 13.59
N THR A 56 21.54 -18.51 12.46
CA THR A 56 20.71 -17.40 11.96
C THR A 56 19.59 -17.08 12.95
N TRP A 57 18.94 -18.09 13.53
CA TRP A 57 17.87 -17.90 14.51
C TRP A 57 18.38 -17.32 15.83
N GLU A 58 19.53 -17.78 16.32
CA GLU A 58 20.17 -17.26 17.53
C GLU A 58 20.56 -15.79 17.38
N TYR A 59 21.05 -15.39 16.20
CA TYR A 59 21.51 -14.03 15.96
C TYR A 59 20.39 -13.06 15.54
N HIS A 60 19.41 -13.52 14.76
CA HIS A 60 18.39 -12.65 14.15
C HIS A 60 16.95 -12.89 14.63
N GLY A 61 16.67 -13.98 15.34
CA GLY A 61 15.34 -14.32 15.85
C GLY A 61 14.21 -14.04 14.85
N LEU A 62 13.25 -13.21 15.26
CA LEU A 62 12.10 -12.84 14.43
C LEU A 62 12.41 -11.74 13.40
N PHE A 63 13.54 -11.04 13.49
CA PHE A 63 13.83 -9.89 12.64
C PHE A 63 15.22 -9.96 11.98
N PRO A 64 15.38 -10.76 10.92
CA PRO A 64 16.63 -10.86 10.14
C PRO A 64 16.85 -9.63 9.24
N MET A 65 17.17 -8.50 9.88
CA MET A 65 17.30 -7.19 9.24
C MET A 65 18.70 -6.56 9.35
N SER A 66 19.68 -7.25 9.94
CA SER A 66 21.05 -6.73 10.10
C SER A 66 22.10 -7.70 9.57
N ASP A 67 23.35 -7.24 9.47
CA ASP A 67 24.57 -8.06 9.32
C ASP A 67 24.51 -9.15 8.23
N PHE A 68 24.13 -8.75 7.01
CA PHE A 68 23.95 -9.67 5.89
C PHE A 68 25.29 -10.31 5.43
N PRO A 69 25.46 -11.65 5.54
CA PRO A 69 26.66 -12.36 5.09
C PRO A 69 26.64 -12.64 3.58
N PHE A 70 25.81 -11.91 2.82
CA PHE A 70 25.49 -12.20 1.42
C PHE A 70 26.66 -11.84 0.50
N THR A 71 27.47 -12.83 0.15
CA THR A 71 28.53 -12.69 -0.85
C THR A 71 28.02 -12.93 -2.27
N ALA A 72 27.10 -13.88 -2.43
CA ALA A 72 26.53 -14.22 -3.73
C ALA A 72 25.35 -13.31 -4.12
N TRP A 73 25.27 -12.95 -5.41
CA TRP A 73 24.23 -12.05 -5.93
C TRP A 73 22.81 -12.62 -5.78
N TYR A 74 22.64 -13.94 -5.84
CA TYR A 74 21.31 -14.56 -5.74
C TYR A 74 20.71 -14.45 -4.34
N SER A 75 21.50 -14.45 -3.27
CA SER A 75 21.01 -14.21 -1.90
C SER A 75 20.44 -12.80 -1.77
N TRP A 76 21.12 -11.81 -2.37
CA TRP A 76 20.61 -10.44 -2.46
C TRP A 76 19.29 -10.35 -3.25
N VAL A 77 19.16 -11.11 -4.33
CA VAL A 77 17.91 -11.15 -5.11
C VAL A 77 16.76 -11.75 -4.30
N ILE A 78 16.97 -12.88 -3.61
CA ILE A 78 15.94 -13.50 -2.76
C ILE A 78 15.50 -12.53 -1.65
N PHE A 79 16.45 -11.90 -0.96
CA PHE A 79 16.16 -10.90 0.06
C PHE A 79 15.40 -9.70 -0.52
N GLY A 80 15.82 -9.19 -1.68
CA GLY A 80 15.16 -8.11 -2.40
C GLY A 80 13.72 -8.44 -2.79
N ILE A 81 13.43 -9.69 -3.20
CA ILE A 81 12.06 -10.17 -3.45
C ILE A 81 11.24 -10.15 -2.16
N GLY A 82 11.82 -10.51 -1.02
CA GLY A 82 11.16 -10.41 0.29
C GLY A 82 10.75 -8.97 0.64
N CYS A 83 11.68 -8.03 0.47
CA CYS A 83 11.40 -6.60 0.66
C CYS A 83 10.31 -6.09 -0.30
N LEU A 84 10.40 -6.49 -1.57
CA LEU A 84 9.40 -6.12 -2.59
C LEU A 84 8.01 -6.69 -2.24
N PHE A 85 7.95 -7.93 -1.78
CA PHE A 85 6.70 -8.55 -1.35
C PHE A 85 6.05 -7.79 -0.18
N ALA A 86 6.84 -7.40 0.83
CA ALA A 86 6.35 -6.57 1.93
C ALA A 86 5.83 -5.20 1.45
N LEU A 87 6.56 -4.54 0.54
CA LEU A 87 6.14 -3.28 -0.07
C LEU A 87 4.81 -3.42 -0.82
N VAL A 88 4.67 -4.49 -1.61
CA VAL A 88 3.45 -4.83 -2.33
C VAL A 88 2.26 -4.99 -1.39
N CYS A 89 2.41 -5.76 -0.32
CA CYS A 89 1.34 -5.96 0.65
C CYS A 89 0.91 -4.64 1.30
N TRP A 90 1.86 -3.75 1.59
CA TRP A 90 1.56 -2.42 2.11
C TRP A 90 0.83 -1.52 1.10
N LEU A 91 1.20 -1.53 -0.18
CA LEU A 91 0.52 -0.75 -1.22
C LEU A 91 -0.95 -1.20 -1.37
N LEU A 92 -1.18 -2.51 -1.40
CA LEU A 92 -2.52 -3.10 -1.49
C LEU A 92 -3.38 -2.75 -0.26
N ALA A 93 -2.82 -2.86 0.94
CA ALA A 93 -3.51 -2.46 2.17
C ALA A 93 -3.81 -0.96 2.20
N SER A 94 -2.89 -0.13 1.70
CA SER A 94 -3.08 1.31 1.58
C SER A 94 -4.21 1.67 0.61
N ALA A 95 -4.35 0.95 -0.51
CA ALA A 95 -5.45 1.14 -1.44
C ALA A 95 -6.80 0.76 -0.82
N MET A 96 -6.85 -0.34 -0.06
CA MET A 96 -8.07 -0.72 0.68
C MET A 96 -8.46 0.33 1.72
N VAL A 97 -7.50 0.83 2.52
CA VAL A 97 -7.78 1.88 3.51
C VAL A 97 -8.20 3.19 2.84
N GLY A 98 -7.56 3.54 1.72
CA GLY A 98 -7.96 4.68 0.90
C GLY A 98 -9.39 4.54 0.41
N LYS A 99 -9.77 3.35 -0.06
CA LYS A 99 -11.12 3.08 -0.55
C LYS A 99 -12.18 3.18 0.55
N ILE A 100 -11.93 2.56 1.71
CA ILE A 100 -12.80 2.68 2.89
C ILE A 100 -12.97 4.15 3.29
N THR A 101 -11.90 4.92 3.20
CA THR A 101 -11.93 6.35 3.55
C THR A 101 -12.71 7.15 2.53
N TYR A 102 -12.56 6.87 1.24
CA TYR A 102 -13.26 7.56 0.19
C TYR A 102 -14.78 7.35 0.28
N GLU A 103 -15.25 6.12 0.46
CA GLU A 103 -16.68 5.84 0.64
C GLU A 103 -17.22 6.46 1.94
N GLN A 104 -16.42 6.43 3.02
CA GLN A 104 -16.76 7.15 4.25
C GLN A 104 -16.94 8.66 4.03
N LEU A 105 -16.08 9.29 3.24
CA LEU A 105 -16.20 10.73 2.94
C LEU A 105 -17.45 11.06 2.13
N LYS A 106 -17.98 10.09 1.38
CA LYS A 106 -19.22 10.22 0.61
C LYS A 106 -20.48 9.94 1.43
N GLY A 107 -20.33 9.48 2.67
CA GLY A 107 -21.43 9.25 3.61
C GLY A 107 -21.66 7.79 3.96
N ASP A 108 -20.91 6.86 3.35
CA ASP A 108 -20.96 5.44 3.70
C ASP A 108 -19.99 5.11 4.85
N ASP A 109 -20.43 5.38 6.09
CA ASP A 109 -19.66 5.05 7.28
C ASP A 109 -19.52 3.51 7.48
N PHE A 110 -20.39 2.70 6.88
CA PHE A 110 -20.48 1.26 7.09
C PHE A 110 -19.68 0.42 6.09
N TYR A 111 -19.13 1.04 5.02
CA TYR A 111 -18.29 0.37 4.04
C TYR A 111 -17.26 -0.56 4.69
N SER A 112 -17.36 -1.85 4.38
CA SER A 112 -16.71 -2.94 5.09
C SER A 112 -15.33 -3.27 4.51
N SER A 113 -14.48 -3.91 5.32
CA SER A 113 -13.17 -4.41 4.85
C SER A 113 -13.32 -5.49 3.77
N LYS A 114 -14.45 -6.22 3.75
CA LYS A 114 -14.73 -7.23 2.73
C LYS A 114 -15.05 -6.59 1.38
N GLU A 115 -15.81 -5.49 1.37
CA GLU A 115 -16.03 -4.68 0.17
C GLU A 115 -14.74 -4.07 -0.36
N ALA A 116 -13.93 -3.50 0.53
CA ALA A 116 -12.62 -2.98 0.15
C ALA A 116 -11.74 -4.06 -0.50
N LEU A 117 -11.82 -5.31 -0.03
CA LEU A 117 -11.10 -6.44 -0.63
C LEU A 117 -11.69 -6.84 -1.99
N ARG A 118 -13.02 -6.81 -2.16
CA ARG A 118 -13.68 -7.03 -3.46
C ARG A 118 -13.26 -5.96 -4.47
N PHE A 119 -13.21 -4.69 -4.04
CA PHE A 119 -12.68 -3.59 -4.83
C PHE A 119 -11.22 -3.83 -5.22
N LEU A 120 -10.38 -4.21 -4.26
CA LEU A 120 -8.96 -4.47 -4.50
C LEU A 120 -8.78 -5.61 -5.51
N LYS A 121 -9.52 -6.72 -5.40
CA LYS A 121 -9.44 -7.84 -6.36
C LYS A 121 -9.72 -7.43 -7.81
N LYS A 122 -10.51 -6.38 -8.03
CA LYS A 122 -10.78 -5.84 -9.36
C LYS A 122 -9.70 -4.86 -9.85
N ASN A 123 -9.05 -4.13 -8.94
CA ASN A 123 -8.16 -3.00 -9.26
C ASN A 123 -6.71 -3.18 -8.77
N TRP A 124 -6.32 -4.36 -8.29
CA TRP A 124 -5.00 -4.63 -7.71
C TRP A 124 -3.87 -4.36 -8.71
N SER A 125 -4.12 -4.65 -10.00
CA SER A 125 -3.17 -4.44 -11.08
C SER A 125 -2.80 -2.97 -11.18
N SER A 126 -3.76 -2.05 -11.20
CA SER A 126 -3.49 -0.61 -11.23
C SER A 126 -2.69 -0.15 -10.01
N VAL A 127 -3.01 -0.63 -8.80
CA VAL A 127 -2.30 -0.24 -7.57
C VAL A 127 -0.81 -0.63 -7.63
N MET A 128 -0.52 -1.83 -8.12
CA MET A 128 0.84 -2.38 -8.10
C MET A 128 1.65 -2.02 -9.34
N LEU A 129 1.03 -2.06 -10.52
CA LEU A 129 1.70 -1.82 -11.79
C LEU A 129 2.11 -0.36 -11.93
N THR A 130 1.39 0.61 -11.35
CA THR A 130 1.80 2.02 -11.46
C THR A 130 3.24 2.27 -10.98
N PRO A 131 3.60 2.01 -9.70
CA PRO A 131 4.97 2.22 -9.25
C PRO A 131 5.96 1.26 -9.94
N PHE A 132 5.56 0.03 -10.22
CA PHE A 132 6.44 -0.93 -10.90
C PHE A 132 6.77 -0.53 -12.35
N SER A 133 5.80 -0.01 -13.09
CA SER A 133 6.00 0.52 -14.44
C SER A 133 6.95 1.71 -14.43
N LEU A 134 6.86 2.60 -13.42
CA LEU A 134 7.82 3.68 -13.26
C LEU A 134 9.24 3.16 -12.95
N LEU A 135 9.36 2.14 -12.10
CA LEU A 135 10.64 1.49 -11.81
C LEU A 135 11.26 0.84 -13.06
N VAL A 136 10.47 0.10 -13.84
CA VAL A 136 10.90 -0.50 -15.10
C VAL A 136 11.32 0.57 -16.10
N PHE A 137 10.58 1.68 -16.17
CA PHE A 137 10.92 2.81 -17.04
C PHE A 137 12.23 3.49 -16.62
N ILE A 138 12.48 3.65 -15.32
CA ILE A 138 13.77 4.13 -14.78
C ILE A 138 14.90 3.19 -15.18
N ALA A 139 14.74 1.88 -14.98
CA ALA A 139 15.73 0.89 -15.35
C ALA A 139 16.04 0.91 -16.85
N PHE A 140 15.01 1.04 -17.70
CA PHE A 140 15.16 1.20 -19.14
C PHE A 140 15.99 2.43 -19.51
N LEU A 141 15.71 3.60 -18.92
CA LEU A 141 16.47 4.83 -19.18
C LEU A 141 17.93 4.73 -18.72
N ILE A 142 18.19 4.07 -17.58
CA ILE A 142 19.56 3.80 -17.10
C ILE A 142 20.31 2.89 -18.09
N ILE A 143 19.66 1.83 -18.60
CA ILE A 143 20.25 0.93 -19.60
C ILE A 143 20.59 1.70 -20.88
N CYS A 144 19.70 2.57 -21.37
CA CYS A 144 20.00 3.46 -22.50
C CYS A 144 21.23 4.34 -22.21
N GLY A 145 21.33 4.92 -21.01
CA GLY A 145 22.50 5.70 -20.58
C GLY A 145 23.80 4.88 -20.58
N ILE A 146 23.77 3.64 -20.11
CA ILE A 146 24.92 2.72 -20.14
C ILE A 146 25.33 2.42 -21.58
N ILE A 147 24.38 2.16 -22.49
CA ILE A 147 24.66 1.92 -23.90
C ILE A 147 25.34 3.14 -24.54
N ILE A 148 24.86 4.35 -24.26
CA ILE A 148 25.51 5.57 -24.76
C ILE A 148 26.90 5.75 -24.16
N GLY A 149 27.09 5.42 -22.88
CA GLY A 149 28.41 5.39 -22.24
C GLY A 149 29.38 4.42 -22.90
N LEU A 150 28.90 3.25 -23.35
CA LEU A 150 29.70 2.29 -24.12
C LEU A 150 30.12 2.85 -25.49
N LEU A 151 29.24 3.57 -26.18
CA LEU A 151 29.58 4.28 -27.42
C LEU A 151 30.62 5.39 -27.18
N GLY A 152 30.55 6.06 -26.03
CA GLY A 152 31.53 7.05 -25.59
C GLY A 152 32.94 6.51 -25.40
N LYS A 153 33.11 5.18 -25.24
CA LYS A 153 34.42 4.53 -25.07
C LYS A 153 35.23 4.46 -26.37
N ILE A 154 34.63 4.74 -27.53
CA ILE A 154 35.33 4.69 -28.83
C ILE A 154 36.36 5.83 -28.89
N PRO A 155 37.66 5.55 -29.10
CA PRO A 155 38.69 6.59 -29.12
C PRO A 155 38.41 7.67 -30.17
N TYR A 156 38.70 8.93 -29.83
CA TYR A 156 38.46 10.14 -30.64
C TYR A 156 36.98 10.45 -30.93
N VAL A 157 36.25 9.52 -31.56
CA VAL A 157 34.87 9.73 -32.03
C VAL A 157 33.86 9.71 -30.88
N GLY A 158 34.03 8.78 -29.92
CA GLY A 158 33.14 8.65 -28.77
C GLY A 158 33.23 9.83 -27.81
N GLU A 159 34.47 10.27 -27.51
CA GLU A 159 34.74 11.42 -26.64
C GLU A 159 34.15 12.71 -27.19
N ILE A 160 34.38 12.99 -28.48
CA ILE A 160 33.82 14.18 -29.16
C ILE A 160 32.29 14.08 -29.24
N GLY A 161 31.76 12.89 -29.56
CA GLY A 161 30.32 12.64 -29.61
C GLY A 161 29.63 12.93 -28.28
N VAL A 162 30.15 12.38 -27.17
CA VAL A 162 29.63 12.67 -25.83
C VAL A 162 29.72 14.16 -25.51
N GLY A 163 30.82 14.83 -25.85
CA GLY A 163 30.98 16.27 -25.64
C GLY A 163 29.94 17.12 -26.38
N ILE A 164 29.72 16.84 -27.67
CA ILE A 164 28.74 17.57 -28.50
C ILE A 164 27.30 17.30 -28.03
N PHE A 165 26.98 16.04 -27.74
CA PHE A 165 25.65 15.62 -27.32
C PHE A 165 25.39 15.76 -25.81
N PHE A 166 26.34 16.32 -25.05
CA PHE A 166 26.20 16.45 -23.60
C PHE A 166 25.01 17.33 -23.22
N LEU A 167 24.90 18.53 -23.79
CA LEU A 167 23.93 19.52 -23.33
C LEU A 167 22.48 19.19 -23.74
N ILE A 168 22.23 18.78 -24.98
CA ILE A 168 20.86 18.74 -25.51
C ILE A 168 20.20 17.35 -25.41
N PRO A 169 20.79 16.21 -25.83
CA PRO A 169 20.14 14.93 -25.56
C PRO A 169 20.52 14.34 -24.19
N LEU A 170 21.80 14.35 -23.79
CA LEU A 170 22.24 13.62 -22.60
C LEU A 170 21.79 14.28 -21.30
N PHE A 171 22.05 15.57 -21.13
CA PHE A 171 21.65 16.30 -19.92
C PHE A 171 20.13 16.37 -19.79
N ALA A 172 19.40 16.61 -20.88
CA ALA A 172 17.93 16.62 -20.86
C ALA A 172 17.35 15.24 -20.47
N ALA A 173 17.88 14.15 -21.03
CA ALA A 173 17.48 12.80 -20.66
C ALA A 173 17.80 12.47 -19.19
N ALA A 174 18.97 12.89 -18.71
CA ALA A 174 19.36 12.71 -17.30
C ALA A 174 18.48 13.55 -16.35
N LEU A 175 18.14 14.79 -16.71
CA LEU A 175 17.23 15.63 -15.94
C LEU A 175 15.82 15.01 -15.89
N PHE A 176 15.34 14.49 -17.01
CA PHE A 176 14.07 13.78 -17.07
C PHE A 176 14.10 12.51 -16.21
N LEU A 177 15.16 11.70 -16.29
CA LEU A 177 15.34 10.53 -15.43
C LEU A 177 15.34 10.90 -13.94
N ALA A 178 16.05 11.96 -13.55
CA ALA A 178 16.05 12.45 -12.16
C ALA A 178 14.63 12.84 -11.70
N TYR A 179 13.85 13.48 -12.57
CA TYR A 179 12.46 13.81 -12.29
C TYR A 179 11.56 12.57 -12.17
N VAL A 180 11.73 11.56 -13.02
CA VAL A 180 10.99 10.29 -12.93
C VAL A 180 11.33 9.54 -11.64
N ILE A 181 12.61 9.48 -11.25
CA ILE A 181 13.04 8.88 -9.98
C ILE A 181 12.39 9.61 -8.80
N PHE A 182 12.37 10.95 -8.84
CA PHE A 182 11.71 11.75 -7.82
C PHE A 182 10.21 11.43 -7.73
N ILE A 183 9.50 11.36 -8.86
CA ILE A 183 8.08 10.98 -8.90
C ILE A 183 7.83 9.57 -8.40
N PHE A 184 8.71 8.62 -8.75
CA PHE A 184 8.57 7.23 -8.35
C PHE A 184 8.45 7.08 -6.83
N VAL A 185 9.25 7.81 -6.05
CA VAL A 185 9.17 7.78 -4.57
C VAL A 185 7.79 8.19 -4.07
N PHE A 186 7.21 9.25 -4.64
CA PHE A 186 5.88 9.75 -4.25
C PHE A 186 4.74 8.91 -4.82
N SER A 187 4.97 8.20 -5.92
CA SER A 187 3.99 7.29 -6.53
C SER A 187 3.61 6.16 -5.58
N LEU A 188 4.53 5.71 -4.72
CA LEU A 188 4.25 4.68 -3.70
C LEU A 188 3.18 5.13 -2.70
N LEU A 189 3.07 6.44 -2.44
CA LEU A 189 2.06 7.00 -1.53
C LEU A 189 0.78 7.39 -2.27
N LEU A 190 0.93 7.96 -3.47
CA LEU A 190 -0.18 8.56 -4.20
C LEU A 190 -0.97 7.55 -5.06
N ALA A 191 -0.31 6.53 -5.65
CA ALA A 191 -0.98 5.57 -6.52
C ALA A 191 -2.11 4.80 -5.81
N PRO A 192 -1.93 4.28 -4.57
CA PRO A 192 -3.04 3.66 -3.84
C PRO A 192 -4.22 4.60 -3.60
N ALA A 193 -3.95 5.89 -3.37
CA ALA A 193 -4.98 6.90 -3.13
C ALA A 193 -5.74 7.29 -4.42
N ILE A 194 -5.04 7.41 -5.55
CA ILE A 194 -5.66 7.67 -6.85
C ILE A 194 -6.59 6.51 -7.21
N VAL A 195 -6.07 5.27 -7.24
CA VAL A 195 -6.85 4.08 -7.63
C VAL A 195 -8.08 3.92 -6.74
N ALA A 196 -7.93 4.13 -5.43
CA ALA A 196 -9.04 4.05 -4.47
C ALA A 196 -10.21 5.00 -4.77
N THR A 197 -9.93 6.17 -5.38
CA THR A 197 -10.94 7.20 -5.62
C THR A 197 -11.44 7.23 -7.06
N THR A 198 -10.58 6.96 -8.04
CA THR A 198 -10.93 7.08 -9.47
C THR A 198 -11.27 5.74 -10.14
N LYS A 199 -10.80 4.60 -9.60
CA LYS A 199 -10.92 3.25 -10.20
C LYS A 199 -10.36 3.15 -11.62
N GLU A 200 -9.35 3.96 -11.94
CA GLU A 200 -8.77 4.04 -13.29
C GLU A 200 -7.68 2.98 -13.54
N ASP A 201 -7.27 2.86 -14.80
CA ASP A 201 -6.23 1.96 -15.25
C ASP A 201 -4.82 2.49 -14.92
N THR A 202 -3.81 1.62 -15.04
CA THR A 202 -2.42 1.94 -14.70
C THR A 202 -1.90 3.19 -15.40
N PHE A 203 -2.24 3.38 -16.67
CA PHE A 203 -1.74 4.51 -17.46
C PHE A 203 -2.31 5.84 -16.94
N GLU A 204 -3.62 5.91 -16.74
CA GLU A 204 -4.27 7.10 -16.21
C GLU A 204 -3.77 7.43 -14.79
N VAL A 205 -3.57 6.42 -13.93
CA VAL A 205 -3.00 6.63 -12.59
C VAL A 205 -1.58 7.23 -12.67
N ILE A 206 -0.75 6.79 -13.62
CA ILE A 206 0.57 7.40 -13.87
C ILE A 206 0.40 8.87 -14.29
N VAL A 207 -0.43 9.14 -15.30
CA VAL A 207 -0.68 10.51 -15.80
C VAL A 207 -1.15 11.42 -14.66
N GLN A 208 -2.05 10.93 -13.82
CA GLN A 208 -2.56 11.68 -12.68
C GLN A 208 -1.50 11.90 -11.60
N THR A 209 -0.64 10.93 -11.35
CA THR A 209 0.50 11.08 -10.43
C THR A 209 1.41 12.23 -10.88
N PHE A 210 1.80 12.24 -12.16
CA PHE A 210 2.59 13.33 -12.75
C PHE A 210 1.85 14.67 -12.68
N SER A 211 0.57 14.68 -13.06
CA SER A 211 -0.26 15.89 -13.11
C SER A 211 -0.48 16.52 -11.74
N VAL A 212 -0.69 15.71 -10.68
CA VAL A 212 -0.86 16.21 -9.31
C VAL A 212 0.45 16.78 -8.78
N ILE A 213 1.55 16.05 -8.95
CA ILE A 213 2.87 16.50 -8.46
C ILE A 213 3.30 17.78 -9.18
N TRP A 214 3.07 17.89 -10.49
CA TRP A 214 3.47 19.08 -11.25
C TRP A 214 2.58 20.29 -10.98
N ASN A 215 1.26 20.15 -11.11
CA ASN A 215 0.34 21.29 -11.06
C ASN A 215 0.09 21.80 -9.64
N GLN A 216 0.32 20.96 -8.62
CA GLN A 216 0.07 21.30 -7.21
C GLN A 216 1.24 20.91 -6.29
N ALA A 217 2.48 20.96 -6.80
CA ALA A 217 3.70 20.56 -6.10
C ALA A 217 3.75 21.02 -4.64
N TRP A 218 3.66 22.35 -4.41
CA TRP A 218 3.80 22.93 -3.08
C TRP A 218 2.73 22.42 -2.10
N ARG A 219 1.47 22.28 -2.55
CA ARG A 219 0.39 21.77 -1.70
C ARG A 219 0.58 20.30 -1.41
N TYR A 220 0.94 19.51 -2.41
CA TYR A 220 1.19 18.09 -2.24
C TYR A 220 2.30 17.82 -1.22
N PHE A 221 3.45 18.51 -1.34
CA PHE A 221 4.58 18.31 -0.44
C PHE A 221 4.30 18.84 0.97
N LEU A 222 3.64 19.99 1.12
CA LEU A 222 3.24 20.47 2.45
C LEU A 222 2.24 19.55 3.12
N TYR A 223 1.23 19.06 2.40
CA TYR A 223 0.22 18.17 2.97
C TYR A 223 0.82 16.81 3.30
N THR A 224 1.63 16.24 2.40
CA THR A 224 2.34 14.97 2.65
C THR A 224 3.33 15.08 3.81
N GLY A 225 4.08 16.18 3.89
CA GLY A 225 5.00 16.45 4.99
C GLY A 225 4.26 16.58 6.34
N LEU A 226 3.15 17.34 6.36
CA LEU A 226 2.29 17.45 7.53
C LEU A 226 1.73 16.09 7.95
N LEU A 227 1.28 15.27 6.99
CA LEU A 227 0.81 13.91 7.25
C LEU A 227 1.89 13.03 7.85
N GLY A 228 3.15 13.15 7.39
CA GLY A 228 4.29 12.47 7.99
C GLY A 228 4.46 12.83 9.47
N VAL A 229 4.39 14.13 9.81
CA VAL A 229 4.44 14.61 11.20
C VAL A 229 3.27 14.06 12.02
N MET A 230 2.06 14.11 11.48
CA MET A 230 0.86 13.61 12.15
C MET A 230 0.88 12.10 12.36
N ALA A 231 1.35 11.34 11.39
CA ALA A 231 1.55 9.89 11.49
C ALA A 231 2.58 9.58 12.57
N LYS A 232 3.69 10.32 12.62
CA LYS A 232 4.72 10.19 13.65
C LYS A 232 4.18 10.44 15.06
N VAL A 233 3.46 11.54 15.26
CA VAL A 233 2.83 11.87 16.55
C VAL A 233 1.78 10.81 16.92
N GLY A 234 0.99 10.33 15.95
CA GLY A 234 0.01 9.27 16.16
C GLY A 234 0.65 7.96 16.61
N ILE A 235 1.74 7.53 15.94
CA ILE A 235 2.54 6.37 16.33
C ILE A 235 3.08 6.54 17.76
N PHE A 236 3.64 7.70 18.08
CA PHE A 236 4.18 7.94 19.42
C PHE A 236 3.10 7.85 20.51
N ILE A 237 1.95 8.51 20.34
CA ILE A 237 0.87 8.50 21.34
C ILE A 237 0.33 7.07 21.51
N PHE A 238 0.01 6.39 20.41
CA PHE A 238 -0.55 5.04 20.49
C PHE A 238 0.48 4.00 20.96
N GLY A 239 1.74 4.17 20.57
CA GLY A 239 2.87 3.39 21.07
C GLY A 239 3.09 3.58 22.56
N TYR A 240 3.01 4.82 23.07
CA TYR A 240 3.11 5.11 24.50
C TYR A 240 2.01 4.42 25.31
N PHE A 241 0.75 4.51 24.87
CA PHE A 241 -0.36 3.82 25.57
C PHE A 241 -0.23 2.30 25.49
N SER A 242 0.18 1.76 24.34
CA SER A 242 0.46 0.32 24.19
C SER A 242 1.58 -0.14 25.13
N PHE A 243 2.65 0.64 25.23
CA PHE A 243 3.77 0.38 26.14
C PHE A 243 3.31 0.43 27.62
N ARG A 244 2.54 1.44 28.01
CA ARG A 244 1.99 1.53 29.37
C ARG A 244 1.02 0.39 29.70
N ALA A 245 0.26 -0.08 28.72
CA ALA A 245 -0.60 -1.26 28.89
C ALA A 245 0.26 -2.51 29.16
N THR A 246 1.33 -2.73 28.41
CA THR A 246 2.27 -3.84 28.68
C THR A 246 2.93 -3.72 30.05
N GLN A 247 3.35 -2.52 30.47
CA GLN A 247 3.89 -2.30 31.81
C GLN A 247 2.86 -2.58 32.91
N LEU A 248 1.59 -2.26 32.69
CA LEU A 248 0.52 -2.56 33.64
C LEU A 248 0.30 -4.07 33.77
N ILE A 249 0.37 -4.83 32.67
CA ILE A 249 0.34 -6.30 32.68
C ILE A 249 1.54 -6.84 33.46
N TYR A 250 2.75 -6.36 33.13
CA TYR A 250 3.96 -6.75 33.82
C TYR A 250 3.89 -6.49 35.33
N PHE A 251 3.41 -5.30 35.73
CA PHE A 251 3.22 -4.95 37.14
C PHE A 251 2.16 -5.84 37.82
N SER A 252 0.96 -5.94 37.24
CA SER A 252 -0.16 -6.67 37.85
C SER A 252 0.10 -8.17 37.97
N CYS A 253 0.61 -8.81 36.92
CA CYS A 253 1.02 -10.22 36.96
C CYS A 253 2.27 -10.42 37.83
N GLY A 254 3.19 -9.45 37.83
CA GLY A 254 4.45 -9.50 38.57
C GLY A 254 4.29 -9.52 40.09
N ILE A 255 3.19 -8.96 40.63
CA ILE A 255 2.87 -9.03 42.08
C ILE A 255 2.89 -10.48 42.59
N LEU A 256 2.38 -11.43 41.80
CA LEU A 256 2.30 -12.83 42.17
C LEU A 256 3.42 -13.67 41.54
N MET A 257 3.72 -13.45 40.26
CA MET A 257 4.70 -14.27 39.53
C MET A 257 6.16 -13.92 39.84
N LYS A 258 6.45 -12.71 40.35
CA LYS A 258 7.79 -12.23 40.73
C LYS A 258 8.84 -12.46 39.63
N GLU A 259 10.01 -12.99 39.99
CA GLU A 259 11.18 -13.22 39.13
C GLU A 259 10.85 -14.07 37.91
N LYS A 260 9.94 -15.05 38.03
CA LYS A 260 9.53 -15.89 36.90
C LYS A 260 8.96 -15.08 35.73
N LEU A 261 8.25 -13.98 36.01
CA LEU A 261 7.75 -13.11 34.94
C LEU A 261 8.86 -12.25 34.33
N ALA A 262 9.84 -11.83 35.14
CA ALA A 262 10.99 -11.08 34.65
C ALA A 262 11.80 -11.93 33.66
N ASP A 263 12.13 -13.17 34.02
CA ASP A 263 12.90 -14.09 33.17
C ASP A 263 12.17 -14.37 31.85
N ILE A 264 10.84 -14.56 31.89
CA ILE A 264 10.03 -14.77 30.68
C ILE A 264 10.06 -13.55 29.76
N PHE A 265 9.94 -12.33 30.32
CA PHE A 265 9.97 -11.10 29.52
C PHE A 265 11.36 -10.82 28.95
N GLU A 266 12.43 -11.08 29.70
CA GLU A 266 13.81 -10.93 29.25
C GLU A 266 14.12 -11.86 28.08
N GLU A 267 13.77 -13.15 28.20
CA GLU A 267 13.89 -14.10 27.10
C GLU A 267 12.95 -13.75 25.93
N ALA A 268 11.76 -13.19 26.17
CA ALA A 268 10.85 -12.84 25.07
C ALA A 268 11.40 -11.69 24.22
N LEU A 269 12.14 -10.77 24.84
CA LEU A 269 12.80 -9.67 24.16
C LEU A 269 14.03 -10.12 23.35
N SER A 270 14.71 -11.20 23.75
CA SER A 270 15.86 -11.74 23.00
C SER A 270 15.48 -12.18 21.58
N TYR A 271 14.24 -12.67 21.38
CA TYR A 271 13.72 -13.00 20.05
C TYR A 271 13.46 -11.78 19.14
N ILE A 272 13.40 -10.56 19.70
CA ILE A 272 13.06 -9.33 19.00
C ILE A 272 14.34 -8.51 18.75
N THR A 273 15.14 -8.95 17.78
CA THR A 273 16.43 -8.33 17.43
C THR A 273 16.27 -7.14 16.47
N ILE A 274 15.35 -6.24 16.77
CA ILE A 274 15.11 -5.05 15.94
C ILE A 274 16.30 -4.09 16.11
N PRO A 275 16.90 -3.55 15.02
CA PRO A 275 17.97 -2.57 15.13
C PRO A 275 17.58 -1.38 16.02
N THR A 276 18.45 -1.01 16.96
CA THR A 276 18.19 0.03 17.98
C THR A 276 17.76 1.35 17.38
N HIS A 277 18.34 1.76 16.26
CA HIS A 277 17.95 2.98 15.53
C HIS A 277 16.49 2.96 15.04
N LEU A 278 15.99 1.79 14.62
CA LEU A 278 14.60 1.65 14.16
C LEU A 278 13.64 1.71 15.36
N LEU A 279 14.03 1.11 16.47
CA LEU A 279 13.27 1.14 17.72
C LEU A 279 13.25 2.56 18.34
N ASP A 280 14.37 3.26 18.31
CA ASP A 280 14.52 4.66 18.71
C ASP A 280 13.67 5.57 17.82
N TYR A 281 13.58 5.29 16.53
CA TYR A 281 12.67 6.01 15.65
C TYR A 281 11.24 5.88 16.17
N PHE A 282 10.72 4.69 16.44
CA PHE A 282 9.32 4.57 16.88
C PHE A 282 9.05 5.06 18.30
N SER A 283 10.03 5.01 19.19
CA SER A 283 9.88 5.42 20.60
C SER A 283 10.13 6.90 20.85
N ASN A 284 10.78 7.62 19.92
CA ASN A 284 11.08 9.05 20.04
C ASN A 284 10.25 9.91 19.09
N ILE A 285 9.77 11.07 19.55
CA ILE A 285 9.04 12.03 18.71
C ILE A 285 9.98 12.77 17.76
N PHE A 286 11.09 13.31 18.29
CA PHE A 286 11.93 14.28 17.58
C PHE A 286 13.36 13.76 17.41
N PRO A 287 13.93 13.81 16.20
CA PRO A 287 15.34 13.49 16.02
C PRO A 287 16.21 14.49 16.80
N GLY A 288 17.20 13.99 17.54
CA GLY A 288 18.15 14.80 18.30
C GLY A 288 17.67 15.32 19.67
N ILE A 289 16.39 15.11 20.04
CA ILE A 289 15.87 15.42 21.38
C ILE A 289 15.46 14.10 22.03
N ASN A 290 15.93 13.83 23.25
CA ASN A 290 15.61 12.60 23.98
C ASN A 290 14.22 12.66 24.63
N PHE A 291 13.17 12.82 23.81
CA PHE A 291 11.77 12.71 24.25
C PHE A 291 11.19 11.35 23.84
N ARG A 292 11.68 10.30 24.51
CA ARG A 292 11.30 8.90 24.24
C ARG A 292 10.71 8.21 25.46
N PHE A 293 9.91 7.19 25.23
CA PHE A 293 9.63 6.19 26.28
C PHE A 293 10.72 5.12 26.24
N HIS A 294 11.26 4.78 27.42
CA HIS A 294 12.35 3.81 27.54
C HIS A 294 11.80 2.41 27.37
N LEU A 295 12.17 1.77 26.25
CA LEU A 295 11.93 0.36 26.05
C LEU A 295 12.93 -0.44 26.92
N PRO A 296 12.54 -1.62 27.42
CA PRO A 296 13.45 -2.47 28.19
C PRO A 296 14.66 -2.84 27.34
N GLU A 297 15.82 -2.98 27.98
CA GLU A 297 17.03 -3.46 27.31
C GLU A 297 16.83 -4.92 26.87
N ILE A 298 17.36 -5.25 25.70
CA ILE A 298 17.34 -6.61 25.17
C ILE A 298 18.43 -7.38 25.93
N GLY A 299 18.02 -8.24 26.86
CA GLY A 299 18.92 -9.05 27.69
C GLY A 299 19.48 -10.28 26.94
N PRO A 300 20.55 -10.91 27.45
CA PRO A 300 21.21 -12.06 26.84
C PRO A 300 20.39 -13.37 26.89
N GLY A 301 19.12 -13.31 27.24
CA GLY A 301 18.25 -14.46 27.38
C GLY A 301 18.55 -15.29 28.63
N VAL A 302 17.53 -15.98 29.14
CA VAL A 302 17.61 -16.83 30.32
C VAL A 302 17.05 -18.21 29.97
N TYR A 303 17.78 -19.26 30.36
CA TYR A 303 17.29 -20.63 30.19
C TYR A 303 16.11 -20.91 31.12
N LEU A 304 14.96 -21.20 30.51
CA LEU A 304 13.71 -21.49 31.19
C LEU A 304 13.33 -22.99 31.05
N ASP A 305 12.42 -23.46 31.91
CA ASP A 305 11.82 -24.79 31.71
C ASP A 305 10.97 -24.84 30.43
N TRP A 306 10.57 -26.03 30.00
CA TRP A 306 9.81 -26.24 28.76
C TRP A 306 8.52 -25.39 28.66
N SER A 307 7.82 -25.18 29.79
CA SER A 307 6.60 -24.36 29.87
C SER A 307 6.92 -22.86 29.83
N GLY A 308 8.06 -22.47 30.42
CA GLY A 308 8.61 -21.13 30.35
C GLY A 308 8.98 -20.76 28.92
N SER A 309 9.73 -21.60 28.20
CA SER A 309 10.10 -21.37 26.80
C SER A 309 8.89 -21.18 25.89
N ILE A 310 7.84 -21.98 26.05
CA ILE A 310 6.58 -21.81 25.28
C ILE A 310 5.93 -20.47 25.61
N SER A 311 5.85 -20.11 26.89
CA SER A 311 5.24 -18.85 27.34
C SER A 311 5.98 -17.65 26.78
N THR A 312 7.31 -17.68 26.84
CA THR A 312 8.20 -16.68 26.27
C THR A 312 7.95 -16.50 24.77
N PHE A 313 7.91 -17.58 23.99
CA PHE A 313 7.68 -17.50 22.56
C PHE A 313 6.31 -16.87 22.22
N LEU A 314 5.27 -17.23 22.98
CA LEU A 314 3.94 -16.62 22.83
C LEU A 314 3.92 -15.13 23.18
N ILE A 315 4.66 -14.72 24.22
CA ILE A 315 4.81 -13.30 24.59
C ILE A 315 5.60 -12.55 23.51
N ALA A 316 6.67 -13.12 22.97
CA ALA A 316 7.44 -12.51 21.88
C ALA A 316 6.54 -12.24 20.65
N ILE A 317 5.75 -13.23 20.22
CA ILE A 317 4.78 -13.05 19.13
C ILE A 317 3.75 -11.96 19.47
N SER A 318 3.24 -11.94 20.71
CA SER A 318 2.27 -10.94 21.15
C SER A 318 2.85 -9.52 21.13
N LEU A 319 4.11 -9.35 21.53
CA LEU A 319 4.83 -8.08 21.45
C LEU A 319 5.02 -7.64 20.00
N VAL A 320 5.36 -8.56 19.08
CA VAL A 320 5.41 -8.26 17.64
C VAL A 320 4.06 -7.77 17.12
N PHE A 321 2.96 -8.40 17.54
CA PHE A 321 1.62 -7.97 17.15
C PHE A 321 1.30 -6.56 17.66
N ILE A 322 1.70 -6.23 18.90
CA ILE A 322 1.55 -4.88 19.46
C ILE A 322 2.35 -3.86 18.65
N ILE A 323 3.62 -4.16 18.33
CA ILE A 323 4.47 -3.29 17.51
C ILE A 323 3.82 -3.06 16.14
N PHE A 324 3.34 -4.13 15.51
CA PHE A 324 2.69 -4.03 14.19
C PHE A 324 1.41 -3.22 14.25
N MET A 325 0.56 -3.40 15.27
CA MET A 325 -0.64 -2.58 15.47
C MET A 325 -0.30 -1.10 15.57
N VAL A 326 0.77 -0.75 16.28
CA VAL A 326 1.25 0.64 16.40
C VAL A 326 1.71 1.21 15.06
N ILE A 327 2.51 0.45 14.31
CA ILE A 327 2.96 0.85 12.97
C ILE A 327 1.77 0.97 12.01
N SER A 328 0.83 0.01 12.05
CA SER A 328 -0.39 0.01 11.23
C SER A 328 -1.25 1.24 11.43
N TYR A 329 -1.32 1.77 12.67
CA TYR A 329 -2.03 3.02 12.90
C TYR A 329 -1.35 4.18 12.15
N GLY A 330 -0.02 4.30 12.23
CA GLY A 330 0.73 5.31 11.47
C GLY A 330 0.55 5.18 9.95
N LEU A 331 0.63 3.96 9.42
CA LEU A 331 0.39 3.70 7.99
C LEU A 331 -1.05 4.01 7.59
N ALA A 332 -2.03 3.74 8.44
CA ALA A 332 -3.41 4.11 8.21
C ALA A 332 -3.59 5.65 8.15
N ILE A 333 -2.89 6.41 8.99
CA ILE A 333 -2.87 7.88 8.93
C ILE A 333 -2.34 8.34 7.57
N LEU A 334 -1.24 7.76 7.11
CA LEU A 334 -0.67 8.08 5.80
C LEU A 334 -1.65 7.75 4.67
N SER A 335 -2.24 6.55 4.63
CA SER A 335 -3.18 6.17 3.56
C SER A 335 -4.43 7.06 3.55
N VAL A 336 -5.06 7.28 4.71
CA VAL A 336 -6.23 8.17 4.87
C VAL A 336 -5.87 9.59 4.43
N GLY A 337 -4.72 10.08 4.88
CA GLY A 337 -4.21 11.41 4.57
C GLY A 337 -3.93 11.61 3.08
N GLN A 338 -3.34 10.61 2.42
CA GLN A 338 -3.08 10.66 0.99
C GLN A 338 -4.37 10.63 0.18
N THR A 339 -5.39 9.87 0.60
CA THR A 339 -6.73 9.93 -0.01
C THR A 339 -7.36 11.30 0.14
N LEU A 340 -7.33 11.89 1.34
CA LEU A 340 -7.82 13.26 1.57
C LEU A 340 -7.06 14.27 0.70
N THR A 341 -5.74 14.17 0.68
CA THR A 341 -4.85 15.04 -0.11
C THR A 341 -5.21 14.93 -1.58
N TYR A 342 -5.33 13.73 -2.13
CA TYR A 342 -5.68 13.54 -3.53
C TYR A 342 -7.05 14.13 -3.88
N VAL A 343 -8.10 13.90 -3.07
CA VAL A 343 -9.42 14.50 -3.28
C VAL A 343 -9.35 16.04 -3.26
N ILE A 344 -8.61 16.63 -2.32
CA ILE A 344 -8.39 18.07 -2.24
C ILE A 344 -7.70 18.61 -3.50
N LEU A 345 -6.62 17.94 -3.91
CA LEU A 345 -5.82 18.37 -5.05
C LEU A 345 -6.55 18.18 -6.38
N ARG A 346 -7.36 17.12 -6.52
CA ARG A 346 -8.22 16.93 -7.69
C ARG A 346 -9.20 18.08 -7.85
N LYS A 347 -9.92 18.46 -6.79
CA LYS A 347 -10.82 19.62 -6.82
C LYS A 347 -10.09 20.93 -7.13
N LYS A 348 -8.85 21.10 -6.65
CA LYS A 348 -8.07 22.33 -6.89
C LYS A 348 -7.40 22.40 -8.25
N LYS A 349 -7.13 21.26 -8.87
CA LYS A 349 -6.44 21.16 -10.16
C LYS A 349 -7.44 21.11 -11.32
N ASP A 350 -8.50 20.31 -11.19
CA ASP A 350 -9.44 19.97 -12.27
C ASP A 350 -10.86 20.54 -12.03
N ASP A 351 -11.08 21.27 -10.93
CA ASP A 351 -12.41 21.72 -10.44
C ASP A 351 -13.43 20.56 -10.24
N GLU A 352 -12.95 19.33 -10.24
CA GLU A 352 -13.77 18.13 -10.10
C GLU A 352 -13.91 17.71 -8.64
N ASN A 353 -15.14 17.66 -8.13
CA ASN A 353 -15.43 17.15 -6.80
C ASN A 353 -15.70 15.65 -6.83
N LEU A 354 -14.68 14.84 -6.50
CA LEU A 354 -14.82 13.38 -6.47
C LEU A 354 -15.89 12.90 -5.47
N LEU A 355 -16.19 13.67 -4.42
CA LEU A 355 -17.17 13.29 -3.41
C LEU A 355 -18.63 13.38 -3.90
N GLU A 356 -18.89 14.07 -5.02
CA GLU A 356 -20.22 14.14 -5.64
C GLU A 356 -20.53 12.94 -6.54
N ARG A 357 -19.53 12.10 -6.86
CA ARG A 357 -19.76 10.86 -7.60
C ARG A 357 -20.62 9.91 -6.75
N LYS A 358 -21.50 9.12 -7.37
CA LYS A 358 -22.36 8.16 -6.66
C LYS A 358 -21.56 7.16 -5.83
N THR A 359 -22.00 6.82 -4.63
CA THR A 359 -21.34 5.81 -3.77
C THR A 359 -21.34 4.43 -4.42
N GLU A 360 -20.44 3.52 -3.99
CA GLU A 360 -20.50 2.15 -4.49
C GLU A 360 -21.82 1.44 -4.13
N MET A 361 -22.41 1.77 -2.97
CA MET A 361 -23.72 1.26 -2.61
C MET A 361 -24.81 1.76 -3.57
N GLU A 362 -24.83 3.06 -3.88
CA GLU A 362 -25.76 3.63 -4.88
C GLU A 362 -25.56 2.99 -6.26
N GLU A 363 -24.31 2.79 -6.70
CA GLU A 363 -23.99 2.10 -7.96
C GLU A 363 -24.48 0.63 -7.95
N GLU A 364 -24.37 -0.08 -6.82
CA GLU A 364 -24.84 -1.45 -6.68
C GLU A 364 -26.38 -1.54 -6.61
N GLU A 365 -27.04 -0.61 -5.93
CA GLU A 365 -28.51 -0.52 -5.87
C GLU A 365 -29.09 -0.27 -7.27
N GLU A 366 -28.55 0.68 -8.04
CA GLU A 366 -29.00 0.94 -9.42
C GLU A 366 -28.80 -0.26 -10.34
N ARG A 367 -27.71 -1.01 -10.17
CA ARG A 367 -27.48 -2.25 -10.93
C ARG A 367 -28.50 -3.33 -10.58
N ARG A 368 -28.82 -3.50 -9.29
CA ARG A 368 -29.83 -4.47 -8.85
C ARG A 368 -31.21 -4.10 -9.38
N GLU A 369 -31.60 -2.83 -9.30
CA GLU A 369 -32.85 -2.35 -9.86
C GLU A 369 -32.92 -2.55 -11.38
N ALA A 370 -31.81 -2.33 -12.11
CA ALA A 370 -31.74 -2.58 -13.54
C ALA A 370 -31.84 -4.08 -13.88
N GLU A 371 -31.17 -4.95 -13.11
CA GLU A 371 -31.28 -6.41 -13.26
C GLU A 371 -32.68 -6.93 -12.94
N GLU A 372 -33.35 -6.38 -11.93
CA GLU A 372 -34.75 -6.70 -11.60
C GLU A 372 -35.69 -6.25 -12.71
N LYS A 373 -35.54 -5.02 -13.23
CA LYS A 373 -36.32 -4.54 -14.38
C LYS A 373 -36.11 -5.39 -15.63
N ALA A 374 -34.87 -5.79 -15.92
CA ALA A 374 -34.57 -6.66 -17.06
C ALA A 374 -35.20 -8.05 -16.92
N LYS A 375 -35.28 -8.60 -15.70
CA LYS A 375 -35.98 -9.86 -15.43
C LYS A 375 -37.49 -9.72 -15.58
N GLU A 376 -38.07 -8.64 -15.09
CA GLU A 376 -39.51 -8.37 -15.27
C GLU A 376 -39.89 -8.16 -16.73
N GLU A 377 -39.03 -7.52 -17.52
CA GLU A 377 -39.25 -7.34 -18.97
C GLU A 377 -39.13 -8.68 -19.71
N ALA A 378 -38.16 -9.53 -19.37
CA ALA A 378 -38.02 -10.87 -19.95
C ALA A 378 -39.23 -11.78 -19.64
N GLU A 379 -39.75 -11.76 -18.40
CA GLU A 379 -40.96 -12.51 -18.03
C GLU A 379 -42.21 -12.00 -18.75
N LYS A 380 -42.32 -10.68 -19.00
CA LYS A 380 -43.42 -10.09 -19.79
C LYS A 380 -43.34 -10.44 -21.27
N GLU A 381 -42.13 -10.65 -21.80
CA GLU A 381 -41.92 -11.03 -23.20
C GLU A 381 -42.19 -12.53 -23.43
N GLU A 382 -41.84 -13.41 -22.47
CA GLU A 382 -42.23 -14.83 -22.47
C GLU A 382 -43.74 -15.05 -22.25
N ALA A 383 -44.46 -14.10 -21.65
CA ALA A 383 -45.90 -14.18 -21.40
C ALA A 383 -46.80 -13.70 -22.57
N LYS A 384 -46.23 -13.23 -23.70
CA LYS A 384 -47.03 -12.93 -24.90
C LYS A 384 -47.43 -14.23 -25.61
N PRO A 385 -48.73 -14.52 -25.83
CA PRO A 385 -49.13 -15.70 -26.58
C PRO A 385 -48.69 -15.56 -28.04
N GLU A 386 -48.11 -16.62 -28.61
CA GLU A 386 -47.96 -16.78 -30.06
C GLU A 386 -49.33 -16.63 -30.73
N GLU A 387 -49.57 -15.50 -31.42
CA GLU A 387 -50.65 -15.41 -32.40
C GLU A 387 -50.32 -16.36 -33.56
N LYS A 388 -50.97 -17.53 -33.57
CA LYS A 388 -50.98 -18.44 -34.73
C LYS A 388 -51.69 -17.75 -35.90
N PRO A 389 -51.07 -17.63 -37.09
CA PRO A 389 -51.82 -17.30 -38.29
C PRO A 389 -52.67 -18.50 -38.70
N ALA A 390 -53.98 -18.26 -38.84
CA ALA A 390 -54.93 -19.19 -39.43
C ALA A 390 -54.52 -19.47 -40.88
N GLY A 391 -54.45 -20.76 -41.24
CA GLY A 391 -54.26 -21.18 -42.61
C GLY A 391 -55.53 -21.02 -43.42
N GLU A 392 -55.46 -20.29 -44.54
CA GLU A 392 -56.40 -20.41 -45.65
C GLU A 392 -55.64 -20.84 -46.91
N THR A 393 -56.16 -21.92 -47.47
CA THR A 393 -55.88 -22.62 -48.72
C THR A 393 -56.26 -21.83 -49.97
N GLY A 394 -55.61 -22.14 -51.10
CA GLY A 394 -56.11 -21.90 -52.48
C GLY A 394 -55.32 -20.83 -53.22
N GLU A 395 -54.32 -21.15 -54.04
CA GLU A 395 -54.39 -21.68 -55.42
C GLU A 395 -54.54 -20.58 -56.50
N SER A 396 -53.62 -20.64 -57.47
CA SER A 396 -53.67 -20.16 -58.87
C SER A 396 -53.58 -18.65 -59.22
N GLU A 397 -52.67 -18.41 -60.18
CA GLU A 397 -52.74 -17.40 -61.27
C GLU A 397 -52.58 -15.93 -60.85
N GLU A 398 -51.94 -15.01 -61.57
CA GLU A 398 -51.43 -14.95 -62.94
C GLU A 398 -50.49 -13.71 -62.99
N LYS A 399 -49.39 -13.82 -63.74
CA LYS A 399 -48.94 -12.82 -64.73
C LYS A 399 -48.64 -11.35 -64.32
N THR A 400 -47.34 -11.01 -64.49
CA THR A 400 -46.83 -10.06 -65.51
C THR A 400 -46.03 -8.84 -65.00
N LYS A 401 -44.73 -8.88 -65.36
CA LYS A 401 -43.80 -7.80 -65.75
C LYS A 401 -43.31 -6.80 -64.70
N GLU A 402 -42.06 -7.03 -64.30
CA GLU A 402 -41.08 -5.98 -64.12
C GLU A 402 -40.68 -5.31 -65.45
N GLU A 403 -40.48 -4.02 -65.30
CA GLU A 403 -39.79 -3.01 -66.08
C GLU A 403 -38.72 -3.46 -67.08
N THR A 404 -38.62 -2.70 -68.18
CA THR A 404 -37.34 -2.05 -68.54
C THR A 404 -37.62 -0.95 -69.55
N GLY A 405 -37.15 0.26 -69.23
CA GLY A 405 -36.81 1.24 -70.25
C GLY A 405 -35.48 0.87 -70.91
N SER A 406 -35.37 1.30 -72.17
CA SER A 406 -34.17 1.60 -72.97
C SER A 406 -32.98 0.64 -72.97
#